data_AF-A0AAE4MCT9-F1
#
_entry.id   AF-A0AAE4MCT9-F1
#
_cell.length_a   1.000
_cell.length_b   1.000
_cell.length_c   1.000
_cell.angle_alpha   90.00
_cell.angle_beta   90.00
_cell.angle_gamma   90.00
#
_symmetry.space_group_name_H-M   'P 1'
#
loop_
_entity.id
_entity.type
_entity.pdbx_description
1 polymer ?
#
loop_
_entity_poly.entity_id
_entity_poly.type
_entity_poly.pdbx_seq_one_letter_code
_entity_poly.pdbx_strand_id
1 'polypeptide(L)'
;MIGTLTTGFGVWNPLVWLCVILVALLFSWIIWRCGESDYDEDTEQTSPYLSGNAEPAKGAVHVRAGNMYWGFTAALKSYYDKLIPLHSGIVNDYVSWFLIGVVVLFAVVVLL
;
A
#
# COMPACT_ATOMS: atom_id res chain seq x y z
N MET A 1 19.74 6.43 -14.89
CA MET A 1 21.05 5.86 -14.55
C MET A 1 21.05 4.39 -14.97
N ILE A 2 21.91 4.01 -15.92
CA ILE A 2 22.01 2.63 -16.47
C ILE A 2 23.19 1.87 -15.83
N GLY A 3 23.81 2.45 -14.79
CA GLY A 3 24.98 1.88 -14.11
C GLY A 3 24.64 0.75 -13.16
N THR A 4 25.58 -0.17 -13.00
CA THR A 4 25.56 -1.22 -11.98
C THR A 4 25.84 -0.59 -10.60
N LEU A 5 24.96 -0.82 -9.63
CA LEU A 5 25.12 -0.43 -8.24
C LEU A 5 25.65 -1.61 -7.42
N THR A 6 26.82 -1.47 -6.82
CA THR A 6 27.31 -2.44 -5.84
C THR A 6 26.86 -2.03 -4.45
N THR A 7 26.18 -2.92 -3.76
CA THR A 7 25.69 -2.74 -2.38
C THR A 7 26.36 -3.76 -1.45
N GLY A 8 26.24 -3.57 -0.14
CA GLY A 8 26.75 -4.54 0.86
C GLY A 8 26.09 -5.93 0.80
N PHE A 9 25.02 -6.08 0.02
CA PHE A 9 24.26 -7.32 -0.15
C PHE A 9 24.33 -7.87 -1.58
N GLY A 10 25.14 -7.26 -2.47
CA GLY A 10 25.32 -7.72 -3.84
C GLY A 10 25.21 -6.62 -4.88
N VAL A 11 25.05 -7.05 -6.13
CA VAL A 11 25.11 -6.20 -7.32
C VAL A 11 23.70 -5.97 -7.87
N TRP A 12 23.36 -4.71 -8.14
CA TRP A 12 22.07 -4.31 -8.70
C TRP A 12 22.27 -3.62 -10.05
N ASN A 13 21.74 -4.22 -11.12
CA ASN A 13 21.76 -3.63 -12.45
C ASN A 13 20.33 -3.57 -13.00
N PRO A 14 19.80 -2.37 -13.31
CA PRO A 14 18.41 -2.22 -13.76
C PRO A 14 18.11 -2.97 -15.07
N LEU A 15 19.07 -3.04 -16.00
CA LEU A 15 18.88 -3.75 -17.27
C LEU A 15 18.79 -5.26 -17.05
N VAL A 16 19.63 -5.81 -16.17
CA VAL A 16 19.58 -7.23 -15.83
C VAL A 16 18.24 -7.59 -15.20
N TRP A 17 17.74 -6.78 -14.27
CA TRP A 17 16.42 -7.00 -13.65
C TRP A 17 15.27 -6.89 -14.65
N LEU A 18 15.34 -5.93 -15.58
CA LEU A 18 14.36 -5.83 -16.65
C LEU A 18 14.34 -7.10 -17.52
N CYS A 19 15.51 -7.61 -17.92
CA CYS A 19 15.61 -8.86 -18.66
C CYS A 19 15.03 -10.05 -17.87
N VAL A 20 15.34 -10.16 -16.58
CA VAL A 20 14.81 -11.23 -15.71
C VAL A 20 13.29 -11.16 -15.63
N ILE A 21 12.71 -9.97 -15.44
CA ILE A 21 11.25 -9.79 -15.40
C ILE A 21 10.61 -10.19 -16.74
N LEU A 22 11.17 -9.75 -17.87
CA LEU A 22 10.66 -10.11 -19.19
C LEU A 22 10.69 -11.62 -19.43
N VAL A 23 11.77 -12.29 -19.03
CA VAL A 23 11.89 -13.75 -19.13
C VAL A 23 10.88 -14.45 -18.22
N ALA A 24 10.72 -13.99 -16.98
CA ALA A 24 9.73 -14.55 -16.06
C ALA A 24 8.30 -14.40 -16.60
N LEU A 25 7.94 -13.22 -17.12
CA LEU A 25 6.64 -12.97 -17.74
C LEU A 25 6.40 -13.85 -18.97
N LEU A 26 7.44 -14.04 -19.80
CA LEU A 26 7.36 -14.94 -20.96
C LEU A 26 7.05 -16.38 -20.52
N PHE A 27 7.78 -16.90 -19.53
CA PHE A 27 7.52 -18.25 -19.01
C PHE A 27 6.16 -18.37 -18.34
N SER A 28 5.75 -17.39 -17.54
CA SER A 28 4.40 -17.35 -16.96
C SER A 28 3.33 -17.35 -18.03
N TRP A 29 3.52 -16.60 -19.12
CA TRP A 29 2.59 -16.57 -20.25
C TRP A 29 2.52 -17.91 -20.99
N ILE A 30 3.67 -18.57 -21.22
CA ILE A 30 3.72 -19.90 -21.84
C ILE A 30 2.96 -20.91 -20.97
N ILE A 31 3.23 -20.94 -19.66
CA ILE A 31 2.56 -21.83 -18.71
C ILE A 31 1.05 -21.56 -18.70
N TRP A 32 0.65 -20.29 -18.61
CA TRP A 32 -0.75 -19.88 -18.63
C TRP A 32 -1.46 -20.34 -19.91
N ARG A 33 -0.80 -20.23 -21.06
CA ARG A 33 -1.34 -20.71 -22.35
C ARG A 33 -1.52 -22.22 -22.44
N CYS A 34 -0.81 -22.99 -21.62
CA CYS A 34 -0.97 -24.44 -21.55
C CYS A 34 -2.10 -24.88 -20.59
N GLY A 35 -2.66 -23.94 -19.82
CA GLY A 35 -3.81 -24.20 -18.94
C GLY A 35 -5.13 -24.26 -19.69
N GLU A 36 -6.15 -24.80 -19.01
CA GLU A 36 -7.54 -24.76 -19.47
C GLU A 36 -8.10 -23.35 -19.26
N SER A 37 -8.65 -22.76 -20.32
CA SER A 37 -9.27 -21.43 -20.25
C SER A 37 -10.75 -21.50 -19.89
N ASP A 38 -11.37 -22.66 -20.09
CA ASP A 38 -12.80 -22.82 -19.93
C ASP A 38 -13.17 -22.94 -18.45
N TYR A 39 -14.18 -22.16 -18.06
CA TYR A 39 -14.88 -22.25 -16.79
C TYR A 39 -16.33 -21.88 -17.02
N ASP A 40 -17.22 -22.33 -16.14
CA ASP A 40 -18.63 -21.98 -16.27
C ASP A 40 -18.86 -20.55 -15.76
N GLU A 41 -18.86 -19.60 -16.70
CA GLU A 41 -19.22 -18.20 -16.48
C GLU A 41 -20.62 -18.10 -15.85
N ASP A 42 -20.82 -17.12 -14.97
CA ASP A 42 -22.07 -16.89 -14.23
C ASP A 42 -22.54 -18.02 -13.28
N THR A 43 -21.64 -18.98 -12.97
CA THR A 43 -21.90 -20.00 -11.94
C THR A 43 -21.13 -19.74 -10.65
N GLU A 44 -21.44 -20.53 -9.62
CA GLU A 44 -20.68 -20.56 -8.36
C GLU A 44 -19.19 -20.91 -8.53
N GLN A 45 -18.73 -21.36 -9.71
CA GLN A 45 -17.30 -21.49 -10.02
C GLN A 45 -16.57 -20.13 -10.01
N THR A 46 -17.30 -19.03 -10.23
CA THR A 46 -16.76 -17.67 -10.15
C THR A 46 -16.84 -17.07 -8.75
N SER A 47 -17.56 -17.72 -7.83
CA SER A 47 -17.71 -17.31 -6.44
C SER A 47 -16.52 -17.81 -5.59
N PRO A 48 -16.07 -17.05 -4.57
CA PRO A 48 -15.13 -17.57 -3.58
C PRO A 48 -15.68 -18.81 -2.88
N TYR A 49 -14.86 -19.84 -2.70
CA TYR A 49 -15.26 -21.03 -1.96
C TYR A 49 -15.46 -20.70 -0.46
N LEU A 50 -16.72 -20.67 -0.02
CA LEU A 50 -17.10 -20.40 1.38
C LEU A 50 -17.73 -21.62 2.06
N SER A 51 -17.23 -22.82 1.75
CA SER A 51 -17.74 -24.09 2.28
C SER A 51 -19.26 -24.27 2.10
N GLY A 52 -19.79 -23.80 0.97
CA GLY A 52 -21.21 -23.85 0.64
C GLY A 52 -22.09 -22.78 1.29
N ASN A 53 -21.52 -21.80 2.00
CA ASN A 53 -22.26 -20.65 2.50
C ASN A 53 -22.36 -19.56 1.44
N ALA A 54 -23.47 -18.80 1.46
CA ALA A 54 -23.63 -17.62 0.63
C ALA A 54 -22.57 -16.56 0.98
N GLU A 55 -22.03 -15.88 -0.04
CA GLU A 55 -21.08 -14.80 0.19
C GLU A 55 -21.73 -13.66 0.99
N PRO A 56 -21.17 -13.28 2.16
CA PRO A 56 -21.65 -12.11 2.87
C PRO A 56 -21.36 -10.84 2.06
N ALA A 57 -22.02 -9.72 2.36
CA ALA A 57 -21.77 -8.46 1.67
C ALA A 57 -20.26 -8.16 1.63
N LYS A 58 -19.72 -7.71 0.48
CA LYS A 58 -18.26 -7.54 0.23
C LYS A 58 -17.51 -6.82 1.36
N GLY A 59 -18.16 -5.87 2.05
CA GLY A 59 -17.60 -5.16 3.20
C GLY A 59 -17.32 -6.02 4.45
N ALA A 60 -17.93 -7.19 4.56
CA ALA A 60 -17.73 -8.18 5.63
C ALA A 60 -16.73 -9.29 5.25
N VAL A 61 -16.35 -9.40 3.98
CA VAL A 61 -15.39 -10.41 3.49
C VAL A 61 -13.95 -9.99 3.78
N HIS A 62 -13.69 -8.69 3.93
CA HIS A 62 -12.34 -8.15 4.17
C HIS A 62 -12.13 -7.72 5.62
N VAL A 63 -10.99 -8.10 6.19
CA VAL A 63 -10.46 -7.47 7.41
C VAL A 63 -10.08 -6.04 7.04
N ARG A 64 -10.79 -5.05 7.57
CA ARG A 64 -10.48 -3.64 7.31
C ARG A 64 -9.07 -3.33 7.80
N ALA A 65 -8.33 -2.50 7.07
CA ALA A 65 -6.97 -2.11 7.44
C ALA A 65 -6.87 -1.55 8.88
N GLY A 66 -7.91 -0.85 9.34
CA GLY A 66 -7.99 -0.35 10.73
C GLY A 66 -7.98 -1.46 11.79
N ASN A 67 -8.45 -2.67 11.47
CA ASN A 67 -8.45 -3.81 12.38
C ASN A 67 -7.03 -4.33 12.63
N MET A 68 -6.14 -4.20 11.64
CA MET A 68 -4.74 -4.65 11.76
C MET A 68 -3.97 -3.86 12.83
N TYR A 69 -4.28 -2.56 12.96
CA TYR A 69 -3.64 -1.67 13.92
C TYR A 69 -4.53 -1.36 15.14
N TRP A 70 -5.66 -2.04 15.30
CA TRP A 70 -6.62 -1.73 16.35
C TRP A 70 -6.01 -1.77 17.75
N GLY A 71 -5.18 -2.79 18.05
CA GLY A 71 -4.52 -2.88 19.35
C GLY A 71 -3.61 -1.68 19.65
N PHE A 72 -2.91 -1.18 18.64
CA PHE A 72 -2.03 -0.02 18.75
C PHE A 72 -2.83 1.28 18.89
N THR A 73 -3.84 1.50 18.04
CA THR A 73 -4.68 2.70 18.09
C THR A 73 -5.55 2.75 19.34
N ALA A 74 -6.00 1.61 19.84
CA ALA A 74 -6.74 1.52 21.11
C ALA A 74 -5.83 1.84 22.31
N ALA A 75 -4.62 1.28 22.37
CA ALA A 75 -3.66 1.57 23.43
C ALA A 75 -3.27 3.06 23.48
N LEU A 76 -3.23 3.73 22.33
CA LEU A 76 -2.90 5.16 22.20
C LEU A 76 -4.12 6.04 21.92
N LYS A 77 -5.32 5.60 22.30
CA LYS A 77 -6.57 6.29 21.92
C LYS A 77 -6.55 7.78 22.31
N SER A 78 -6.13 8.11 23.53
CA SER A 78 -6.07 9.51 24.00
C SER A 78 -5.13 10.40 23.18
N TYR A 79 -4.05 9.81 22.63
CA TYR A 79 -3.11 10.52 21.76
C TYR A 79 -3.72 10.74 20.38
N TYR A 80 -4.28 9.69 19.78
CA TYR A 80 -4.92 9.76 18.47
C TYR A 80 -6.17 10.63 18.44
N ASP A 81 -7.00 10.61 19.49
CA ASP A 81 -8.19 11.46 19.62
C ASP A 81 -7.83 12.96 19.53
N LYS A 82 -6.60 13.34 19.92
CA LYS A 82 -6.10 14.73 19.83
C LYS A 82 -5.44 15.05 18.49
N LEU A 83 -4.77 14.07 17.88
CA LEU A 83 -4.03 14.27 16.63
C LEU A 83 -4.88 14.19 15.36
N ILE A 84 -5.86 13.28 15.34
CA ILE A 84 -6.71 13.09 14.16
C ILE A 84 -7.46 14.38 13.78
N PRO A 85 -8.03 15.16 14.73
CA PRO A 85 -8.68 16.43 14.41
C PRO A 85 -7.76 17.48 13.75
N LEU A 86 -6.44 17.40 13.94
CA LEU A 86 -5.49 18.30 13.28
C LEU A 86 -5.37 18.06 11.77
N HIS A 87 -5.83 16.90 11.29
CA HIS A 87 -5.84 16.51 9.88
C HIS A 87 -7.24 16.69 9.28
N SER A 88 -7.75 17.93 9.32
CA SER A 88 -9.12 18.26 8.91
C SER A 88 -9.45 17.96 7.45
N GLY A 89 -8.43 17.84 6.59
CA GLY A 89 -8.60 17.72 5.14
C GLY A 89 -8.89 19.05 4.45
N ILE A 90 -8.94 20.17 5.19
CA ILE A 90 -9.16 21.51 4.65
C ILE A 90 -7.82 22.14 4.28
N VAL A 91 -7.64 22.51 3.01
CA VAL A 91 -6.37 23.04 2.47
C VAL A 91 -5.84 24.23 3.28
N ASN A 92 -6.72 25.13 3.72
CA ASN A 92 -6.35 26.32 4.49
C ASN A 92 -5.64 25.97 5.81
N ASP A 93 -6.03 24.87 6.47
CA ASP A 93 -5.41 24.45 7.74
C ASP A 93 -3.97 24.01 7.49
N TYR A 94 -3.71 23.30 6.39
CA TYR A 94 -2.35 22.88 6.00
C TYR A 94 -1.46 24.05 5.60
N VAL A 95 -2.00 25.03 4.86
CA VAL A 95 -1.26 26.27 4.55
C VAL A 95 -0.88 27.01 5.83
N SER A 96 -1.80 27.06 6.79
CA SER A 96 -1.55 27.67 8.10
C SER A 96 -0.47 26.93 8.88
N TRP A 97 -0.53 25.59 8.95
CA TRP A 97 0.52 24.77 9.58
C TRP A 97 1.89 24.96 8.93
N PHE A 98 1.94 25.04 7.60
CA PHE A 98 3.17 25.32 6.87
C PHE A 98 3.77 26.68 7.23
N LEU A 99 2.96 27.74 7.23
CA LEU A 99 3.41 29.09 7.58
C LEU A 99 3.91 29.16 9.02
N ILE A 100 3.21 28.53 9.97
CA ILE A 100 3.65 28.43 11.37
C ILE A 100 5.01 27.72 11.44
N GLY A 101 5.18 26.61 10.73
CA GLY A 101 6.44 25.87 10.68
C GLY A 101 7.59 26.72 10.12
N VAL A 102 7.33 27.49 9.05
CA VAL A 102 8.30 28.42 8.47
C VAL A 102 8.71 29.51 9.47
N VAL A 103 7.75 30.15 10.14
CA VAL A 103 8.03 31.19 11.15
C VAL A 103 8.86 30.63 12.31
N VAL A 104 8.49 29.45 12.83
CA VAL A 104 9.25 28.80 13.90
C VAL A 104 10.67 28.46 13.45
N LEU A 105 10.84 27.91 12.24
CA LEU A 105 12.16 27.61 11.70
C LEU A 105 13.02 28.87 11.55
N PHE A 106 12.47 29.95 11.01
CA PHE A 106 13.18 31.22 10.90
C PHE A 106 13.56 31.78 12.28
N ALA A 107 12.66 31.73 13.26
CA ALA A 107 12.97 32.17 14.62
C ALA A 107 14.11 31.35 15.23
N VAL A 108 14.10 30.03 15.06
CA VAL A 108 15.17 29.14 15.53
C VAL A 108 16.50 29.48 14.87
N VAL A 109 16.54 29.65 13.55
CA VAL A 109 17.78 29.93 12.79
C VAL A 109 18.35 31.32 13.07
N VAL A 110 17.50 32.31 13.38
CA VAL A 110 17.94 33.68 13.64
C VAL A 110 18.32 33.90 15.12
N LEU A 111 17.69 33.17 16.05
CA LEU A 111 17.89 33.35 17.49
C LEU A 111 18.89 32.38 18.13
N LEU A 112 19.25 31.28 17.46
CA LEU A 112 20.29 30.33 17.88
C LEU A 112 21.48 30.38 16.92
#